data_AF-A0AAN6ZFX4-F1
#
_entry.id   AF-A0AAN6ZFX4-F1
#
_cell.length_a   1.000
_cell.length_b   1.000
_cell.length_c   1.000
_cell.angle_alpha   90.00
_cell.angle_beta   90.00
_cell.angle_gamma   90.00
#
_symmetry.space_group_name_H-M   'P 1'
#
loop_
_entity.id
_entity.type
_entity.pdbx_description
1 polymer ?
#
loop_
_entity_poly.entity_id
_entity_poly.type
_entity_poly.pdbx_seq_one_letter_code
_entity_poly.pdbx_strand_id
1 'polypeptide(L)'
;MAANPRGGDQNISPGAFYQQEYRDIFHAAVAAGRVTPAVFPWSLVGSFFLPLLYLSIPHTKRPWLYRMRWAVAAAIVALNARMMQTTSAANAAVAYAVGLVAAWGTLWSLRLVLFTRPQWDAARVERRPRRCPKEPPATGTGAAAPDESVAAALAHYEYFWQPFPSEAPFLARLGWAANLMTSFRGAGWNHAISAIPHPPFHAADTTVPLHLTPLASRTGVTRSTTYAAFLRARLQTIALAWLAIDLLTLTLRQDPYFLLGPDHTHHTHHTHHHHPPHSHHTPLALPLPALTTPLLRNTAALTAILAGLHLYAALAQLVAVALLRPALLGPRADLWQHPTLFGSLAAGVADRGLRGFWGGWWHQTLRAGLVAPARWLLLPASASAPAPARRKRAMVVTVVTAFVLSGLLHAAGGYTAVAARPGRGGRSWTPVVFFGLQAVGVLVQAGGAAVLGRVPRGWRRAGNVLFVAVWLQLTGWGLVDDMSRAGVWLFEPVPVSPLRWMGLGLPGESWWRWDGGCGPRWYTGRHWWESGIRL
;
A
#
# COMPACT_ATOMS: atom_id res chain seq x y z
N MET A 1 3.06 -45.74 -37.99
CA MET A 1 1.87 -44.86 -37.96
C MET A 1 2.03 -43.91 -36.79
N ALA A 2 2.18 -42.63 -37.07
CA ALA A 2 2.52 -41.59 -36.13
C ALA A 2 1.38 -41.31 -35.14
N ALA A 3 1.67 -41.28 -33.84
CA ALA A 3 0.85 -40.59 -32.86
C ALA A 3 1.35 -39.14 -32.78
N ASN A 4 0.63 -38.25 -33.44
CA ASN A 4 0.84 -36.80 -33.39
C ASN A 4 0.56 -36.29 -31.97
N PRO A 5 1.51 -35.65 -31.24
CA PRO A 5 1.25 -35.12 -29.91
C PRO A 5 0.59 -33.72 -29.93
N ARG A 6 0.13 -33.21 -31.09
CA ARG A 6 -0.59 -31.94 -31.20
C ARG A 6 -2.12 -32.09 -31.21
N GLY A 7 -2.64 -33.02 -30.42
CA GLY A 7 -4.08 -33.25 -30.25
C GLY A 7 -4.55 -32.76 -28.89
N GLY A 8 -4.68 -31.45 -28.72
CA GLY A 8 -5.08 -30.87 -27.44
C GLY A 8 -5.09 -29.34 -27.42
N ASP A 9 -5.61 -28.69 -28.46
CA ASP A 9 -6.06 -27.30 -28.35
C ASP A 9 -7.32 -27.31 -27.47
N GLN A 10 -7.10 -27.57 -26.18
CA GLN A 10 -8.10 -27.40 -25.15
C GLN A 10 -8.43 -25.91 -25.08
N ASN A 11 -9.71 -25.62 -24.91
CA ASN A 11 -10.33 -24.30 -24.88
C ASN A 11 -9.83 -23.51 -23.65
N ILE A 12 -8.57 -23.04 -23.65
CA ILE A 12 -7.94 -22.30 -22.55
C ILE A 12 -8.41 -20.84 -22.61
N SER A 13 -8.82 -20.29 -21.47
CA SER A 13 -9.23 -18.89 -21.40
C SER A 13 -8.09 -17.93 -21.79
N PRO A 14 -8.37 -16.80 -22.45
CA PRO A 14 -7.34 -15.80 -22.79
C PRO A 14 -6.53 -15.37 -21.57
N GLY A 15 -7.20 -15.18 -20.43
CA GLY A 15 -6.56 -14.87 -19.16
C GLY A 15 -5.55 -15.91 -18.69
N ALA A 16 -5.86 -17.21 -18.83
CA ALA A 16 -4.96 -18.29 -18.45
C ALA A 16 -3.78 -18.40 -19.43
N PHE A 17 -4.05 -18.25 -20.73
CA PHE A 17 -3.02 -18.24 -21.77
C PHE A 17 -1.97 -17.15 -21.52
N TYR A 18 -2.38 -15.89 -21.36
CA TYR A 18 -1.44 -14.80 -21.13
C TYR A 18 -0.74 -14.90 -19.77
N GLN A 19 -1.41 -15.43 -18.74
CA GLN A 19 -0.74 -15.70 -17.47
C GLN A 19 0.42 -16.68 -17.63
N GLN A 20 0.26 -17.72 -18.44
CA GLN A 20 1.32 -18.67 -18.75
C GLN A 20 2.45 -18.01 -19.56
N GLU A 21 2.10 -17.22 -20.58
CA GLU A 21 3.07 -16.49 -21.39
C GLU A 21 3.98 -15.57 -20.54
N TYR A 22 3.40 -14.83 -19.59
CA TYR A 22 4.20 -13.98 -18.68
C TYR A 22 5.17 -14.78 -17.82
N ARG A 23 4.76 -15.98 -17.37
CA ARG A 23 5.62 -16.88 -16.58
C ARG A 23 6.76 -17.44 -17.43
N ASP A 24 6.47 -17.87 -18.64
CA ASP A 24 7.46 -18.45 -19.55
C ASP A 24 8.53 -17.40 -19.94
N ILE A 25 8.09 -16.18 -20.22
CA ILE A 25 8.97 -15.03 -20.46
C ILE A 25 9.90 -14.76 -19.27
N PHE A 26 9.34 -14.76 -18.05
CA PHE A 26 10.15 -14.61 -16.83
C PHE A 26 11.16 -15.75 -16.67
N HIS A 27 10.74 -17.00 -16.84
CA HIS A 27 11.62 -18.16 -16.72
C HIS A 27 12.74 -18.14 -17.76
N ALA A 28 12.44 -17.78 -19.00
CA ALA A 28 13.45 -17.58 -20.04
C ALA A 28 14.44 -16.46 -19.67
N ALA A 29 13.97 -15.35 -19.09
CA ALA A 29 14.84 -14.26 -18.65
C ALA A 29 15.75 -14.65 -17.46
N VAL A 30 15.24 -15.47 -16.52
CA VAL A 30 16.04 -16.04 -15.43
C VAL A 30 17.08 -17.02 -15.98
N ALA A 31 16.69 -17.92 -16.89
CA ALA A 31 17.61 -18.87 -17.52
C ALA A 31 18.73 -18.17 -18.30
N ALA A 32 18.40 -17.07 -18.99
CA ALA A 32 19.37 -16.23 -19.69
C ALA A 32 20.22 -15.34 -18.76
N GLY A 33 19.98 -15.36 -17.44
CA GLY A 33 20.71 -14.54 -16.48
C GLY A 33 20.43 -13.03 -16.57
N ARG A 34 19.33 -12.63 -17.24
CA ARG A 34 18.94 -11.22 -17.39
C ARG A 34 18.25 -10.65 -16.15
N VAL A 35 17.56 -11.51 -15.40
CA VAL A 35 16.87 -11.15 -14.16
C VAL A 35 17.08 -12.23 -13.09
N THR A 36 17.02 -11.82 -11.83
CA THR A 36 17.00 -12.69 -10.65
C THR A 36 15.58 -12.78 -10.09
N PRO A 37 15.14 -13.93 -9.59
CA PRO A 37 13.85 -14.04 -8.92
C PRO A 37 13.80 -13.22 -7.63
N ALA A 38 12.62 -12.73 -7.29
CA ALA A 38 12.32 -12.18 -5.96
C ALA A 38 12.37 -13.29 -4.92
N VAL A 39 13.30 -13.19 -3.97
CA VAL A 39 13.59 -14.23 -2.98
C VAL A 39 13.66 -13.60 -1.60
N PHE A 40 12.85 -14.10 -0.67
CA PHE A 40 12.94 -13.79 0.75
C PHE A 40 14.01 -14.67 1.42
N PRO A 41 14.89 -14.12 2.29
CA PRO A 41 14.90 -12.74 2.78
C PRO A 41 15.73 -11.75 1.94
N TRP A 42 16.51 -12.22 0.97
CA TRP A 42 17.51 -11.42 0.25
C TRP A 42 16.96 -10.14 -0.38
N SER A 43 15.81 -10.24 -1.06
CA SER A 43 15.15 -9.10 -1.70
C SER A 43 14.71 -8.02 -0.70
N LEU A 44 14.69 -8.28 0.61
CA LEU A 44 14.31 -7.31 1.64
C LEU A 44 15.49 -6.74 2.43
N VAL A 45 16.75 -7.07 2.07
CA VAL A 45 17.92 -6.59 2.81
C VAL A 45 17.99 -5.07 2.84
N GLY A 46 17.93 -4.41 1.68
CA GLY A 46 17.96 -2.94 1.60
C GLY A 46 16.70 -2.28 2.16
N SER A 47 15.53 -2.85 1.86
CA SER A 47 14.23 -2.27 2.20
C SER A 47 13.78 -2.48 3.65
N PHE A 48 14.31 -3.50 4.34
CA PHE A 48 13.85 -3.88 5.68
C PHE A 48 14.98 -4.24 6.64
N PHE A 49 15.83 -5.23 6.32
CA PHE A 49 16.76 -5.77 7.32
C PHE A 49 17.90 -4.83 7.70
N LEU A 50 18.51 -4.15 6.73
CA LEU A 50 19.58 -3.19 6.98
C LEU A 50 19.13 -2.01 7.87
N PRO A 51 18.05 -1.27 7.55
CA PRO A 51 17.55 -0.22 8.43
C PRO A 51 17.07 -0.76 9.78
N LEU A 52 16.47 -1.96 9.83
CA LEU A 52 16.07 -2.61 11.09
C LEU A 52 17.27 -2.80 12.02
N LEU A 53 18.35 -3.39 11.52
CA LEU A 53 19.56 -3.62 12.30
C LEU A 53 20.19 -2.31 12.77
N TYR A 54 20.34 -1.33 11.87
CA TYR A 54 20.90 -0.02 12.22
C TYR A 54 20.10 0.68 13.32
N LEU A 55 18.77 0.70 13.21
CA LEU A 55 17.88 1.33 14.19
C LEU A 55 17.83 0.60 15.54
N SER A 56 18.25 -0.67 15.58
CA SER A 56 18.32 -1.49 16.79
C SER A 56 19.60 -1.28 17.60
N ILE A 57 20.61 -0.64 17.01
CA ILE A 57 21.88 -0.33 17.68
C ILE A 57 21.80 1.08 18.28
N PRO A 58 21.99 1.24 19.61
CA PRO A 58 21.97 2.55 20.25
C PRO A 58 23.06 3.45 19.67
N HIS A 59 22.65 4.57 19.08
CA HIS A 59 23.56 5.57 18.52
C HIS A 59 23.40 6.95 19.17
N THR A 60 22.52 7.08 20.18
CA THR A 60 22.30 8.33 20.92
C THR A 60 23.55 8.84 21.65
N LYS A 61 24.36 7.93 22.19
CA LYS A 61 25.63 8.22 22.89
C LYS A 61 26.87 7.97 22.02
N ARG A 62 26.70 7.72 20.71
CA ARG A 62 27.79 7.31 19.80
C ARG A 62 27.79 8.17 18.53
N PRO A 63 28.41 9.37 18.56
CA PRO A 63 28.36 10.32 17.44
C PRO A 63 28.88 9.76 16.12
N TRP A 64 29.94 8.94 16.15
CA TRP A 64 30.48 8.29 14.96
C TRP A 64 29.45 7.35 14.31
N LEU A 65 28.76 6.54 15.11
CA LEU A 65 27.75 5.61 14.64
C LEU A 65 26.52 6.35 14.11
N TYR A 66 26.13 7.44 14.77
CA TYR A 66 25.07 8.30 14.23
C TYR A 66 25.46 8.92 12.88
N ARG A 67 26.73 9.32 12.68
CA ARG A 67 27.21 9.81 11.37
C ARG A 67 27.17 8.71 10.30
N MET A 68 27.35 7.44 10.65
CA MET A 68 27.23 6.31 9.71
C MET A 68 25.85 6.19 9.06
N ARG A 69 24.81 6.86 9.57
CA ARG A 69 23.49 6.91 8.93
C ARG A 69 23.53 7.29 7.45
N TRP A 70 24.50 8.12 7.04
CA TRP A 70 24.69 8.50 5.64
C TRP A 70 25.21 7.34 4.80
N ALA A 71 26.19 6.59 5.31
CA ALA A 71 26.68 5.39 4.65
C ALA A 71 25.60 4.29 4.59
N VAL A 72 24.84 4.11 5.68
CA VAL A 72 23.70 3.18 5.74
C VAL A 72 22.62 3.58 4.74
N ALA A 73 22.29 4.87 4.65
CA ALA A 73 21.34 5.39 3.67
C ALA A 73 21.82 5.16 2.23
N ALA A 74 23.10 5.42 1.94
CA ALA A 74 23.68 5.14 0.63
C ALA A 74 23.61 3.65 0.27
N ALA A 75 23.92 2.77 1.23
CA ALA A 75 23.81 1.33 1.05
C ALA A 75 22.36 0.88 0.80
N ILE A 76 21.38 1.43 1.54
CA ILE A 76 19.95 1.17 1.32
C ILE A 76 19.54 1.54 -0.11
N VAL A 77 19.91 2.75 -0.56
CA VAL A 77 19.61 3.23 -1.90
C VAL A 77 20.27 2.32 -2.95
N ALA A 78 21.54 1.98 -2.79
CA ALA A 78 22.26 1.12 -3.73
C ALA A 78 21.66 -0.29 -3.82
N LEU A 79 21.32 -0.90 -2.69
CA LEU A 79 20.70 -2.24 -2.64
C LEU A 79 19.31 -2.25 -3.28
N ASN A 80 18.48 -1.25 -3.00
CA ASN A 80 17.14 -1.16 -3.60
C ASN A 80 17.20 -0.76 -5.08
N ALA A 81 18.16 0.06 -5.50
CA ALA A 81 18.40 0.35 -6.91
C ALA A 81 18.80 -0.91 -7.68
N ARG A 82 19.73 -1.70 -7.12
CA ARG A 82 20.10 -3.01 -7.68
C ARG A 82 18.89 -3.94 -7.74
N MET A 83 18.10 -4.04 -6.66
CA MET A 83 16.87 -4.83 -6.65
C MET A 83 15.91 -4.43 -7.77
N MET A 84 15.70 -3.14 -8.02
CA MET A 84 14.85 -2.69 -9.13
C MET A 84 15.42 -3.08 -10.50
N GLN A 85 16.75 -3.04 -10.66
CA GLN A 85 17.41 -3.33 -11.93
C GLN A 85 17.45 -4.83 -12.26
N THR A 86 17.59 -5.68 -11.25
CA THR A 86 17.87 -7.10 -11.47
C THR A 86 16.71 -8.01 -11.10
N THR A 87 15.78 -7.58 -10.25
CA THR A 87 14.81 -8.51 -9.63
C THR A 87 13.42 -8.41 -10.25
N SER A 88 12.81 -9.56 -10.52
CA SER A 88 11.42 -9.68 -10.98
C SER A 88 10.79 -10.99 -10.45
N ALA A 89 9.54 -11.29 -10.84
CA ALA A 89 8.86 -12.52 -10.43
C ALA A 89 8.01 -13.11 -11.56
N ALA A 90 7.73 -14.42 -11.47
CA ALA A 90 6.85 -15.12 -12.41
C ALA A 90 5.38 -14.64 -12.28
N ASN A 91 5.00 -14.22 -11.07
CA ASN A 91 3.72 -13.59 -10.83
C ASN A 91 3.82 -12.09 -11.13
N ALA A 92 3.04 -11.61 -12.10
CA ALA A 92 3.06 -10.23 -12.56
C ALA A 92 2.78 -9.19 -11.46
N ALA A 93 1.87 -9.48 -10.53
CA ALA A 93 1.60 -8.58 -9.40
C ALA A 93 2.74 -8.58 -8.39
N VAL A 94 3.39 -9.73 -8.14
CA VAL A 94 4.61 -9.79 -7.31
C VAL A 94 5.75 -9.05 -7.99
N ALA A 95 5.91 -9.20 -9.30
CA ALA A 95 6.91 -8.47 -10.09
C ALA A 95 6.70 -6.95 -10.00
N TYR A 96 5.45 -6.49 -10.03
CA TYR A 96 5.11 -5.09 -9.76
C TYR A 96 5.41 -4.69 -8.30
N ALA A 97 5.10 -5.56 -7.35
CA ALA A 97 5.35 -5.33 -5.93
C ALA A 97 6.84 -5.23 -5.59
N VAL A 98 7.74 -5.90 -6.32
CA VAL A 98 9.20 -5.75 -6.16
C VAL A 98 9.62 -4.28 -6.26
N GLY A 99 9.18 -3.58 -7.31
CA GLY A 99 9.47 -2.16 -7.50
C GLY A 99 8.84 -1.27 -6.44
N LEU A 100 7.58 -1.55 -6.06
CA LEU A 100 6.91 -0.85 -4.96
C LEU A 100 7.67 -1.02 -3.64
N VAL A 101 8.12 -2.23 -3.31
CA VAL A 101 8.89 -2.55 -2.11
C VAL A 101 10.23 -1.84 -2.13
N ALA A 102 10.97 -1.87 -3.24
CA ALA A 102 12.25 -1.19 -3.35
C ALA A 102 12.12 0.34 -3.20
N ALA A 103 11.15 0.95 -3.87
CA ALA A 103 10.92 2.39 -3.81
C ALA A 103 10.37 2.83 -2.44
N TRP A 104 9.34 2.16 -1.93
CA TRP A 104 8.78 2.44 -0.60
C TRP A 104 9.79 2.16 0.51
N GLY A 105 10.48 1.03 0.44
CA GLY A 105 11.53 0.64 1.37
C GLY A 105 12.64 1.67 1.43
N THR A 106 13.04 2.23 0.28
CA THR A 106 13.98 3.37 0.23
C THR A 106 13.40 4.59 0.94
N LEU A 107 12.22 5.08 0.54
CA LEU A 107 11.62 6.29 1.12
C LEU A 107 11.38 6.18 2.62
N TRP A 108 10.87 5.04 3.06
CA TRP A 108 10.57 4.77 4.46
C TRP A 108 11.84 4.67 5.29
N SER A 109 12.86 3.98 4.78
CA SER A 109 14.14 3.86 5.48
C SER A 109 14.88 5.19 5.56
N LEU A 110 14.90 5.97 4.48
CA LEU A 110 15.49 7.32 4.51
C LEU A 110 14.75 8.24 5.48
N ARG A 111 13.42 8.12 5.59
CA ARG A 111 12.66 8.82 6.63
C ARG A 111 13.20 8.49 8.01
N LEU A 112 13.34 7.21 8.34
CA LEU A 112 13.72 6.76 9.68
C LEU A 112 15.21 6.96 10.00
N VAL A 113 16.08 6.88 9.00
CA VAL A 113 17.54 6.94 9.15
C VAL A 113 18.10 8.35 8.99
N LEU A 114 17.56 9.14 8.04
CA LEU A 114 18.07 10.48 7.74
C LEU A 114 17.14 11.61 8.20
N PHE A 115 15.86 11.55 7.82
CA PHE A 115 14.95 12.69 7.96
C PHE A 115 14.34 12.83 9.36
N THR A 116 14.41 11.79 10.18
CA THR A 116 13.99 11.80 11.58
C THR A 116 15.08 11.24 12.48
N ARG A 117 14.85 11.31 13.80
CA ARG A 117 15.75 10.78 14.83
C ARG A 117 14.98 9.89 15.80
N PRO A 118 14.54 8.69 15.39
CA PRO A 118 13.61 7.90 16.19
C PRO A 118 14.13 7.53 17.58
N GLN A 119 15.43 7.30 17.74
CA GLN A 119 15.99 6.96 19.05
C GLN A 119 15.97 8.11 20.08
N TRP A 120 15.75 9.36 19.63
CA TRP A 120 15.59 10.52 20.49
C TRP A 120 14.11 10.91 20.65
N ASP A 121 13.41 10.97 19.52
CA ASP A 121 12.14 11.69 19.45
C ASP A 121 10.92 10.74 19.46
N ALA A 122 11.09 9.46 19.13
CA ALA A 122 9.97 8.54 18.97
C ALA A 122 9.65 7.81 20.28
N ALA A 123 8.36 7.75 20.59
CA ALA A 123 7.83 6.91 21.66
C ALA A 123 6.63 6.13 21.15
N ARG A 124 6.54 4.86 21.57
CA ARG A 124 5.40 3.98 21.28
C ARG A 124 4.59 3.73 22.53
N VAL A 125 3.32 3.40 22.38
CA VAL A 125 2.49 2.93 23.47
C VAL A 125 2.87 1.50 23.82
N GLU A 126 3.33 1.29 25.04
CA GLU A 126 3.64 -0.03 25.60
C GLU A 126 2.91 -0.23 26.94
N ARG A 127 2.78 -1.48 27.39
CA ARG A 127 2.22 -1.83 28.70
C ARG A 127 3.31 -2.24 29.66
N ARG A 128 3.12 -1.93 30.95
CA ARG A 128 3.90 -2.51 32.06
C ARG A 128 2.97 -2.95 33.19
N PRO A 129 3.33 -3.98 33.97
CA PRO A 129 2.53 -4.41 35.12
C PRO A 129 2.29 -3.26 36.09
N ARG A 130 1.09 -3.18 36.68
CA ARG A 130 0.80 -2.17 37.71
C ARG A 130 1.61 -2.49 38.97
N ARG A 131 2.32 -1.49 39.51
CA ARG A 131 3.17 -1.65 40.71
C ARG A 131 2.37 -1.89 42.00
N CYS A 132 1.10 -1.50 42.05
CA CYS A 132 0.17 -1.83 43.13
C CYS A 132 -1.22 -2.15 42.55
N PRO A 133 -1.88 -3.24 42.99
CA PRO A 133 -3.30 -3.42 42.74
C PRO A 133 -4.05 -2.38 43.60
N LYS A 134 -4.33 -1.21 43.04
CA LYS A 134 -5.38 -0.35 43.62
C LYS A 134 -6.72 -1.02 43.34
N GLU A 135 -7.59 -1.07 44.34
CA GLU A 135 -8.99 -1.46 44.17
C GLU A 135 -9.59 -0.80 42.92
N PRO A 136 -10.48 -1.50 42.20
CA PRO A 136 -11.20 -0.89 41.09
C PRO A 136 -11.83 0.40 41.61
N PRO A 137 -11.67 1.54 40.92
CA PRO A 137 -12.22 2.80 41.41
C PRO A 137 -13.72 2.62 41.61
N ALA A 138 -14.17 2.87 42.85
CA ALA A 138 -15.57 3.05 43.15
C ALA A 138 -16.16 4.04 42.12
N THR A 139 -17.23 3.60 41.47
CA THR A 139 -18.09 4.36 40.56
C THR A 139 -18.07 5.86 40.88
N GLY A 140 -17.47 6.67 40.00
CA GLY A 140 -17.49 8.13 40.20
C GLY A 140 -16.70 8.98 39.21
N THR A 141 -15.41 8.70 38.98
CA THR A 141 -14.55 9.59 38.14
C THR A 141 -13.43 8.88 37.37
N GLY A 142 -13.47 7.54 37.29
CA GLY A 142 -12.50 6.75 36.52
C GLY A 142 -12.74 6.89 35.01
N ALA A 143 -11.79 7.49 34.28
CA ALA A 143 -11.92 7.68 32.84
C ALA A 143 -12.18 6.35 32.12
N ALA A 144 -13.35 6.24 31.46
CA ALA A 144 -13.79 5.01 30.81
C ALA A 144 -12.74 4.50 29.80
N ALA A 145 -12.49 3.18 29.81
CA ALA A 145 -11.62 2.56 28.83
C ALA A 145 -12.15 2.83 27.41
N PRO A 146 -11.29 3.15 26.43
CA PRO A 146 -11.72 3.49 25.08
C PRO A 146 -12.36 2.33 24.32
N ASP A 147 -12.08 1.08 24.71
CA ASP A 147 -12.60 -0.16 24.10
C ASP A 147 -12.40 -1.38 25.02
N GLU A 148 -13.01 -2.52 24.65
CA GLU A 148 -12.94 -3.80 25.38
C GLU A 148 -11.51 -4.30 25.58
N SER A 149 -10.62 -4.13 24.59
CA SER A 149 -9.24 -4.60 24.68
C SER A 149 -8.44 -3.83 25.73
N VAL A 150 -8.68 -2.51 25.82
CA VAL A 150 -8.06 -1.68 26.86
C VAL A 150 -8.70 -1.95 28.22
N ALA A 151 -10.02 -2.13 28.29
CA ALA A 151 -10.72 -2.45 29.54
C ALA A 151 -10.15 -3.74 30.17
N ALA A 152 -9.99 -4.80 29.38
CA ALA A 152 -9.40 -6.06 29.83
C ALA A 152 -7.94 -5.90 30.31
N ALA A 153 -7.15 -5.07 29.63
CA ALA A 153 -5.74 -4.88 29.97
C ALA A 153 -5.50 -4.00 31.21
N LEU A 154 -6.35 -3.00 31.45
CA LEU A 154 -6.20 -2.04 32.56
C LEU A 154 -6.31 -2.69 33.95
N ALA A 155 -6.89 -3.89 34.03
CA ALA A 155 -6.92 -4.70 35.24
C ALA A 155 -5.52 -5.09 35.73
N HIS A 156 -4.57 -5.33 34.81
CA HIS A 156 -3.25 -5.88 35.12
C HIS A 156 -2.10 -4.94 34.74
N TYR A 157 -2.33 -4.05 33.77
CA TYR A 157 -1.30 -3.23 33.15
C TYR A 157 -1.64 -1.74 33.19
N GLU A 158 -0.60 -0.91 33.19
CA GLU A 158 -0.71 0.50 32.83
C GLU A 158 0.00 0.75 31.49
N TYR A 159 -0.52 1.71 30.72
CA TYR A 159 0.04 2.11 29.44
C TYR A 159 0.94 3.31 29.60
N PHE A 160 2.11 3.27 28.97
CA PHE A 160 3.07 4.37 29.00
C PHE A 160 3.68 4.59 27.62
N TRP A 161 4.19 5.80 27.38
CA TRP A 161 4.94 6.13 26.17
C TRP A 161 6.38 5.64 26.29
N GLN A 162 6.66 4.46 25.79
CA GLN A 162 8.00 3.86 25.78
C GLN A 162 8.92 4.56 24.76
N PRO A 163 9.98 5.27 25.19
CA PRO A 163 11.01 5.78 24.29
C PRO A 163 11.88 4.64 23.76
N PHE A 164 12.92 4.95 22.99
CA PHE A 164 13.90 3.95 22.58
C PHE A 164 14.58 3.30 23.81
N PRO A 165 14.49 1.97 23.99
CA PRO A 165 15.00 1.30 25.17
C PRO A 165 16.51 1.07 25.04
N SER A 166 17.30 2.14 25.16
CA SER A 166 18.75 2.15 24.88
C SER A 166 19.54 1.11 25.68
N GLU A 167 19.21 0.95 26.96
CA GLU A 167 19.89 0.03 27.90
C GLU A 167 19.29 -1.39 27.91
N ALA A 168 18.25 -1.68 27.12
CA ALA A 168 17.63 -3.01 27.06
C ALA A 168 18.43 -4.00 26.19
N PRO A 169 18.22 -5.31 26.31
CA PRO A 169 18.86 -6.31 25.44
C PRO A 169 18.59 -6.06 23.94
N PHE A 170 19.48 -6.56 23.08
CA PHE A 170 19.39 -6.36 21.63
C PHE A 170 18.02 -6.77 21.06
N LEU A 171 17.45 -7.89 21.49
CA LEU A 171 16.15 -8.36 21.00
C LEU A 171 15.01 -7.40 21.36
N ALA A 172 15.06 -6.72 22.50
CA ALA A 172 14.06 -5.72 22.88
C ALA A 172 14.15 -4.48 21.96
N ARG A 173 15.38 -4.04 21.64
CA ARG A 173 15.61 -2.94 20.68
C ARG A 173 15.23 -3.33 19.26
N LEU A 174 15.50 -4.58 18.87
CA LEU A 174 15.08 -5.15 17.59
C LEU A 174 13.55 -5.18 17.47
N GLY A 175 12.85 -5.60 18.52
CA GLY A 175 11.38 -5.56 18.57
C GLY A 175 10.81 -4.14 18.52
N TRP A 176 11.48 -3.17 19.16
CA TRP A 176 11.13 -1.76 19.07
C TRP A 176 11.30 -1.22 17.64
N ALA A 177 12.45 -1.49 17.01
CA ALA A 177 12.75 -1.07 15.65
C ALA A 177 11.85 -1.76 14.62
N ALA A 178 11.57 -3.06 14.77
CA ALA A 178 10.66 -3.80 13.90
C ALA A 178 9.23 -3.23 13.96
N ASN A 179 8.76 -2.88 15.15
CA ASN A 179 7.47 -2.22 15.29
C ASN A 179 7.47 -0.83 14.63
N LEU A 180 8.54 -0.05 14.79
CA LEU A 180 8.67 1.24 14.11
C LEU A 180 8.64 1.08 12.58
N MET A 181 9.40 0.11 12.05
CA MET A 181 9.49 -0.16 10.61
C MET A 181 8.18 -0.59 9.99
N THR A 182 7.29 -1.23 10.75
CA THR A 182 5.98 -1.72 10.27
C THR A 182 4.83 -0.76 10.56
N SER A 183 5.08 0.34 11.30
CA SER A 183 4.04 1.30 11.72
C SER A 183 3.91 2.47 10.74
N PHE A 184 3.54 2.19 9.48
CA PHE A 184 3.50 3.21 8.41
C PHE A 184 2.59 4.41 8.70
N ARG A 185 1.43 4.17 9.34
CA ARG A 185 0.49 5.23 9.78
C ARG A 185 0.82 5.77 11.18
N GLY A 186 1.76 5.15 11.89
CA GLY A 186 2.14 5.49 13.25
C GLY A 186 1.06 5.21 14.30
N ALA A 187 0.14 4.26 14.06
CA ALA A 187 -0.80 3.83 15.09
C ALA A 187 -0.02 3.31 16.32
N GLY A 188 -0.34 3.82 17.51
CA GLY A 188 0.41 3.52 18.72
C GLY A 188 1.74 4.27 18.87
N TRP A 189 2.07 5.22 17.98
CA TRP A 189 3.28 6.03 18.07
C TRP A 189 2.95 7.51 18.25
N ASN A 190 3.82 8.25 18.91
CA ASN A 190 3.68 9.70 19.10
C ASN A 190 3.71 10.51 17.79
N HIS A 191 4.18 9.90 16.69
CA HIS A 191 4.18 10.48 15.35
C HIS A 191 3.05 9.96 14.46
N ALA A 192 1.97 9.42 15.06
CA ALA A 192 0.75 9.03 14.37
C ALA A 192 0.29 10.11 13.38
N ILE A 193 -0.17 9.69 12.19
CA ILE A 193 -0.73 10.66 11.25
C ILE A 193 -2.05 11.22 11.80
N SER A 194 -2.30 12.51 11.58
CA SER A 194 -3.53 13.18 12.06
C SER A 194 -4.83 12.62 11.46
N ALA A 195 -4.72 11.77 10.43
CA ALA A 195 -5.86 11.13 9.77
C ALA A 195 -6.38 9.90 10.51
N ILE A 196 -5.65 9.36 11.49
CA ILE A 196 -6.13 8.24 12.32
C ILE A 196 -6.46 8.69 13.74
N PRO A 197 -7.43 8.05 14.43
CA PRO A 197 -7.59 8.21 15.86
C PRO A 197 -6.32 7.81 16.62
N HIS A 198 -5.87 8.63 17.56
CA HIS A 198 -4.71 8.35 18.41
C HIS A 198 -4.84 9.12 19.74
N PRO A 199 -4.29 8.60 20.84
CA PRO A 199 -4.20 9.33 22.10
C PRO A 199 -3.25 10.54 21.97
N PRO A 200 -3.43 11.60 22.75
CA PRO A 200 -2.49 12.71 22.79
C PRO A 200 -1.15 12.26 23.41
N PHE A 201 -0.06 12.85 22.90
CA PHE A 201 1.29 12.67 23.40
C PHE A 201 1.76 13.94 24.12
N HIS A 202 2.29 13.79 25.32
CA HIS A 202 2.84 14.89 26.12
C HIS A 202 4.36 14.75 26.26
N ALA A 203 4.82 13.65 26.83
CA ALA A 203 6.24 13.34 26.99
C ALA A 203 6.47 11.82 26.96
N ALA A 204 7.74 11.43 26.79
CA ALA A 204 8.15 10.03 26.96
C ALA A 204 8.08 9.61 28.44
N ASP A 205 7.96 8.31 28.68
CA ASP A 205 7.86 7.66 29.99
C ASP A 205 6.67 8.10 30.87
N THR A 206 5.73 8.87 30.32
CA THR A 206 4.47 9.22 31.00
C THR A 206 3.35 8.25 30.65
N THR A 207 2.35 8.16 31.53
CA THR A 207 1.13 7.38 31.30
C THR A 207 0.39 7.87 30.06
N VAL A 208 -0.19 6.94 29.29
CA VAL A 208 -0.97 7.27 28.08
C VAL A 208 -2.42 7.56 28.47
N PRO A 209 -2.96 8.75 28.16
CA PRO A 209 -4.37 9.08 28.43
C PRO A 209 -5.30 8.45 27.38
N LEU A 210 -5.44 7.11 27.41
CA LEU A 210 -6.16 6.34 26.40
C LEU A 210 -7.65 6.71 26.28
N HIS A 211 -8.28 7.16 27.35
CA HIS A 211 -9.67 7.64 27.37
C HIS A 211 -9.91 8.84 26.44
N LEU A 212 -8.86 9.60 26.09
CA LEU A 212 -8.93 10.72 25.14
C LEU A 212 -8.83 10.26 23.69
N THR A 213 -8.70 8.95 23.41
CA THR A 213 -8.61 8.43 22.05
C THR A 213 -9.97 8.50 21.37
N PRO A 214 -10.16 9.34 20.35
CA PRO A 214 -11.47 9.54 19.74
C PRO A 214 -11.94 8.27 19.01
N LEU A 215 -13.26 8.12 18.83
CA LEU A 215 -13.81 7.01 18.02
C LEU A 215 -13.54 7.18 16.52
N ALA A 216 -13.53 8.43 16.07
CA ALA A 216 -13.33 8.81 14.68
C ALA A 216 -12.35 9.98 14.55
N SER A 217 -11.54 9.98 13.50
CA SER A 217 -10.67 11.10 13.15
C SER A 217 -11.45 12.19 12.41
N ARG A 218 -10.84 13.37 12.25
CA ARG A 218 -11.39 14.48 11.45
C ARG A 218 -11.58 14.17 9.96
N THR A 219 -11.03 13.06 9.47
CA THR A 219 -11.20 12.59 8.09
C THR A 219 -12.18 11.42 8.01
N GLY A 220 -12.82 11.05 9.12
CA GLY A 220 -13.80 9.96 9.18
C GLY A 220 -13.20 8.57 9.19
N VAL A 221 -11.92 8.43 9.57
CA VAL A 221 -11.32 7.12 9.86
C VAL A 221 -11.77 6.70 11.26
N THR A 222 -12.33 5.51 11.41
CA THR A 222 -12.95 5.05 12.67
C THR A 222 -12.23 3.85 13.26
N ARG A 223 -12.40 3.64 14.57
CA ARG A 223 -11.97 2.42 15.28
C ARG A 223 -13.17 1.67 15.85
N SER A 224 -13.02 0.38 16.11
CA SER A 224 -14.03 -0.43 16.80
C SER A 224 -13.83 -0.35 18.31
N THR A 225 -14.93 -0.39 19.06
CA THR A 225 -14.92 -0.40 20.55
C THR A 225 -15.08 -1.80 21.14
N THR A 226 -15.58 -2.76 20.36
CA THR A 226 -15.81 -4.15 20.77
C THR A 226 -15.19 -5.13 19.78
N TYR A 227 -14.80 -6.31 20.24
CA TYR A 227 -14.27 -7.37 19.39
C TYR A 227 -15.33 -7.85 18.39
N ALA A 228 -16.59 -7.98 18.81
CA ALA A 228 -17.68 -8.38 17.93
C ALA A 228 -17.89 -7.39 16.77
N ALA A 229 -17.87 -6.08 17.05
CA ALA A 229 -17.98 -5.06 16.01
C ALA A 229 -16.76 -5.05 15.08
N PHE A 230 -15.55 -5.25 15.64
CA PHE A 230 -14.32 -5.37 14.86
C PHE A 230 -14.37 -6.55 13.89
N LEU A 231 -14.64 -7.75 14.41
CA LEU A 231 -14.71 -8.99 13.63
C LEU A 231 -15.77 -8.89 12.53
N ARG A 232 -16.98 -8.44 12.87
CA ARG A 232 -18.06 -8.24 11.88
C ARG A 232 -17.62 -7.30 10.76
N ALA A 233 -17.05 -6.14 11.11
CA ALA A 233 -16.62 -5.16 10.12
C ALA A 233 -15.49 -5.70 9.21
N ARG A 234 -14.52 -6.44 9.76
CA ARG A 234 -13.40 -6.99 8.98
C ARG A 234 -13.83 -8.17 8.12
N LEU A 235 -14.64 -9.09 8.64
CA LEU A 235 -15.17 -10.21 7.87
C LEU A 235 -16.10 -9.72 6.75
N GLN A 236 -16.96 -8.74 7.00
CA GLN A 236 -17.78 -8.11 5.96
C GLN A 236 -16.90 -7.44 4.88
N THR A 237 -15.86 -6.72 5.28
CA THR A 237 -14.92 -6.09 4.34
C THR A 237 -14.22 -7.14 3.48
N ILE A 238 -13.75 -8.24 4.09
CA ILE A 238 -13.11 -9.36 3.38
C ILE A 238 -14.09 -9.99 2.40
N ALA A 239 -15.32 -10.31 2.83
CA ALA A 239 -16.33 -10.93 1.98
C ALA A 239 -16.67 -10.06 0.76
N LEU A 240 -16.93 -8.77 0.97
CA LEU A 240 -17.24 -7.84 -0.13
C LEU A 240 -16.05 -7.65 -1.08
N ALA A 241 -14.84 -7.49 -0.55
CA ALA A 241 -13.63 -7.38 -1.38
C ALA A 241 -13.36 -8.67 -2.17
N TRP A 242 -13.57 -9.83 -1.56
CA TRP A 242 -13.43 -11.12 -2.20
C TRP A 242 -14.40 -11.27 -3.36
N LEU A 243 -15.69 -10.99 -3.15
CA LEU A 243 -16.70 -11.07 -4.21
C LEU A 243 -16.42 -10.07 -5.34
N ALA A 244 -15.99 -8.85 -5.01
CA ALA A 244 -15.61 -7.85 -6.00
C ALA A 244 -14.41 -8.32 -6.85
N ILE A 245 -13.37 -8.85 -6.21
CA ILE A 245 -12.23 -9.45 -6.91
C ILE A 245 -12.68 -10.62 -7.76
N ASP A 246 -13.53 -11.51 -7.23
CA ASP A 246 -14.03 -12.70 -7.92
C ASP A 246 -14.69 -12.32 -9.25
N LEU A 247 -15.62 -11.37 -9.20
CA LEU A 247 -16.32 -10.81 -10.36
C LEU A 247 -15.37 -10.08 -11.32
N LEU A 248 -14.47 -9.24 -10.80
CA LEU A 248 -13.56 -8.46 -11.62
C LEU A 248 -12.54 -9.34 -12.34
N THR A 249 -12.04 -10.40 -11.71
CA THR A 249 -11.12 -11.33 -12.39
C THR A 249 -11.79 -12.09 -13.53
N LEU A 250 -13.10 -12.33 -13.49
CA LEU A 250 -13.83 -12.93 -14.62
C LEU A 250 -13.95 -11.97 -15.81
N THR A 251 -14.12 -10.68 -15.54
CA THR A 251 -14.36 -9.65 -16.57
C THR A 251 -13.08 -9.06 -17.12
N LEU A 252 -12.16 -8.63 -16.25
CA LEU A 252 -10.89 -8.00 -16.64
C LEU A 252 -10.01 -8.96 -17.46
N ARG A 253 -10.04 -10.26 -17.16
CA ARG A 253 -9.22 -11.27 -17.84
C ARG A 253 -9.76 -11.70 -19.21
N GLN A 254 -10.83 -11.08 -19.68
CA GLN A 254 -11.35 -11.25 -21.04
C GLN A 254 -11.05 -10.05 -21.93
N ASP A 255 -10.74 -8.90 -21.34
CA ASP A 255 -10.52 -7.66 -22.09
C ASP A 255 -9.04 -7.52 -22.45
N PRO A 256 -8.70 -7.49 -23.77
CA PRO A 256 -7.32 -7.39 -24.23
C PRO A 256 -6.55 -6.18 -23.68
N TYR A 257 -7.23 -5.09 -23.33
CA TYR A 257 -6.60 -3.94 -22.69
C TYR A 257 -5.95 -4.29 -21.35
N PHE A 258 -6.60 -5.11 -20.51
CA PHE A 258 -6.05 -5.51 -19.21
C PHE A 258 -5.02 -6.64 -19.32
N LEU A 259 -5.14 -7.49 -20.35
CA LEU A 259 -4.23 -8.61 -20.60
C LEU A 259 -2.89 -8.14 -21.18
N LEU A 260 -2.95 -7.25 -22.16
CA LEU A 260 -1.81 -6.87 -23.01
C LEU A 260 -1.38 -5.42 -22.84
N GLY A 261 -2.21 -4.57 -22.23
CA GLY A 261 -2.01 -3.13 -22.16
C GLY A 261 -2.54 -2.37 -23.38
N PRO A 262 -2.50 -1.03 -23.34
CA PRO A 262 -3.09 -0.16 -24.36
C PRO A 262 -2.49 -0.35 -25.76
N ASP A 263 -1.19 -0.64 -25.86
CA ASP A 263 -0.47 -0.67 -27.15
C ASP A 263 -0.69 -1.97 -27.95
N HIS A 264 -1.48 -2.91 -27.44
CA HIS A 264 -1.71 -4.20 -28.09
C HIS A 264 -2.22 -4.11 -29.54
N THR A 265 -2.98 -3.06 -29.88
CA THR A 265 -3.50 -2.79 -31.23
C THR A 265 -2.43 -2.36 -32.21
N HIS A 266 -1.27 -1.88 -31.75
CA HIS A 266 -0.17 -1.46 -32.62
C HIS A 266 0.77 -2.60 -33.00
N HIS A 267 0.73 -3.73 -32.28
CA HIS A 267 1.62 -4.87 -32.52
C HIS A 267 1.03 -5.97 -33.41
N THR A 268 -0.29 -5.95 -33.67
CA THR A 268 -0.97 -6.91 -34.54
C THR A 268 -0.61 -6.78 -36.03
N HIS A 269 0.14 -5.74 -36.42
CA HIS A 269 0.55 -5.54 -37.81
C HIS A 269 1.88 -6.20 -38.21
N HIS A 270 2.72 -6.73 -37.30
CA HIS A 270 4.10 -7.10 -37.68
C HIS A 270 4.66 -8.46 -37.26
N THR A 271 3.98 -9.34 -36.52
CA THR A 271 4.56 -10.65 -36.19
C THR A 271 3.55 -11.80 -36.16
N HIS A 272 3.95 -12.91 -36.77
CA HIS A 272 3.19 -14.13 -37.06
C HIS A 272 2.37 -14.74 -35.91
N HIS A 273 1.21 -15.28 -36.33
CA HIS A 273 0.45 -16.42 -35.82
C HIS A 273 0.70 -16.85 -34.36
N HIS A 274 -0.19 -16.45 -33.45
CA HIS A 274 -0.91 -17.32 -32.50
C HIS A 274 -2.07 -16.46 -31.98
N HIS A 275 -3.18 -16.47 -32.72
CA HIS A 275 -4.39 -15.78 -32.30
C HIS A 275 -5.15 -16.71 -31.34
N PRO A 276 -5.30 -16.38 -30.03
CA PRO A 276 -6.40 -16.96 -29.29
C PRO A 276 -7.71 -16.54 -29.99
N PRO A 277 -8.76 -17.38 -29.98
CA PRO A 277 -9.98 -17.09 -30.70
C PRO A 277 -10.55 -15.76 -30.20
N HIS A 278 -10.70 -14.80 -31.11
CA HIS A 278 -11.40 -13.54 -30.87
C HIS A 278 -12.86 -13.87 -30.56
N SER A 279 -13.16 -14.16 -29.30
CA SER A 279 -14.53 -14.13 -28.80
C SER A 279 -14.94 -12.66 -28.74
N HIS A 280 -15.52 -12.19 -29.84
CA HIS A 280 -16.28 -10.95 -29.94
C HIS A 280 -17.50 -11.04 -29.02
N HIS A 281 -17.28 -10.95 -27.71
CA HIS A 281 -18.33 -10.83 -26.71
C HIS A 281 -18.14 -9.50 -25.99
N THR A 282 -18.27 -8.40 -26.72
CA THR A 282 -18.62 -7.12 -26.10
C THR A 282 -20.07 -7.22 -25.66
N PRO A 283 -20.40 -7.35 -24.36
CA PRO A 283 -21.73 -7.81 -23.96
C PRO A 283 -22.81 -6.74 -24.10
N LEU A 284 -22.48 -5.49 -24.43
CA LEU A 284 -23.47 -4.44 -24.66
C LEU A 284 -22.87 -3.41 -25.62
N ALA A 285 -23.50 -3.18 -26.78
CA ALA A 285 -23.20 -2.04 -27.62
C ALA A 285 -23.66 -0.75 -26.92
N LEU A 286 -22.83 -0.24 -26.00
CA LEU A 286 -23.11 1.00 -25.30
C LEU A 286 -22.96 2.18 -26.25
N PRO A 287 -23.82 3.21 -26.15
CA PRO A 287 -23.66 4.43 -26.93
C PRO A 287 -22.31 5.10 -26.58
N LEU A 288 -21.71 5.77 -27.57
CA LEU A 288 -20.45 6.52 -27.43
C LEU A 288 -19.30 5.68 -26.83
N PRO A 289 -18.85 4.60 -27.50
CA PRO A 289 -17.80 3.71 -27.00
C PRO A 289 -16.49 4.43 -26.65
N ALA A 290 -16.18 5.52 -27.35
CA ALA A 290 -15.02 6.37 -27.05
C ALA A 290 -15.02 6.96 -25.63
N LEU A 291 -16.20 7.15 -25.02
CA LEU A 291 -16.35 7.64 -23.66
C LEU A 291 -16.68 6.50 -22.67
N THR A 292 -17.56 5.58 -23.06
CA THR A 292 -18.06 4.54 -22.16
C THR A 292 -17.01 3.47 -21.87
N THR A 293 -16.19 3.07 -22.85
CA THR A 293 -15.16 2.05 -22.64
C THR A 293 -14.07 2.50 -21.65
N PRO A 294 -13.44 3.69 -21.78
CA PRO A 294 -12.47 4.17 -20.79
C PRO A 294 -13.09 4.33 -19.40
N LEU A 295 -14.32 4.84 -19.32
CA LEU A 295 -15.04 5.01 -18.05
C LEU A 295 -15.22 3.67 -17.33
N LEU A 296 -15.70 2.64 -18.03
CA LEU A 296 -15.91 1.30 -17.47
C LEU A 296 -14.59 0.66 -17.05
N ARG A 297 -13.56 0.73 -17.89
CA ARG A 297 -12.23 0.17 -17.59
C ARG A 297 -11.60 0.83 -16.37
N ASN A 298 -11.59 2.16 -16.30
CA ASN A 298 -11.07 2.89 -15.15
C ASN A 298 -11.86 2.60 -13.87
N THR A 299 -13.18 2.47 -13.97
CA THR A 299 -14.03 2.15 -12.81
C THR A 299 -13.78 0.74 -12.31
N ALA A 300 -13.66 -0.23 -13.21
CA ALA A 300 -13.34 -1.61 -12.87
C ALA A 300 -11.93 -1.73 -12.25
N ALA A 301 -10.93 -1.06 -12.85
CA ALA A 301 -9.57 -0.98 -12.32
C ALA A 301 -9.51 -0.36 -10.92
N LEU A 302 -10.18 0.78 -10.71
CA LEU A 302 -10.25 1.42 -9.40
C LEU A 302 -10.94 0.52 -8.37
N THR A 303 -12.02 -0.17 -8.76
CA THR A 303 -12.73 -1.10 -7.88
C THR A 303 -11.83 -2.29 -7.50
N ALA A 304 -11.06 -2.84 -8.43
CA ALA A 304 -10.10 -3.91 -8.17
C ALA A 304 -8.99 -3.45 -7.22
N ILE A 305 -8.43 -2.25 -7.42
CA ILE A 305 -7.42 -1.66 -6.51
C ILE A 305 -7.99 -1.48 -5.10
N LEU A 306 -9.19 -0.91 -4.98
CA LEU A 306 -9.85 -0.70 -3.69
C LEU A 306 -10.14 -2.03 -2.99
N ALA A 307 -10.68 -3.02 -3.71
CA ALA A 307 -10.95 -4.35 -3.17
C ALA A 307 -9.67 -5.03 -2.68
N GLY A 308 -8.59 -5.00 -3.46
CA GLY A 308 -7.28 -5.55 -3.06
C GLY A 308 -6.72 -4.88 -1.81
N LEU A 309 -6.75 -3.55 -1.72
CA LEU A 309 -6.30 -2.80 -0.55
C LEU A 309 -7.14 -3.10 0.71
N HIS A 310 -8.46 -3.19 0.55
CA HIS A 310 -9.37 -3.54 1.63
C HIS A 310 -9.14 -4.98 2.13
N LEU A 311 -9.00 -5.94 1.21
CA LEU A 311 -8.72 -7.33 1.53
C LEU A 311 -7.40 -7.46 2.30
N TYR A 312 -6.32 -6.87 1.77
CA TYR A 312 -5.00 -6.89 2.41
C TYR A 312 -5.05 -6.30 3.82
N ALA A 313 -5.60 -5.09 3.98
CA ALA A 313 -5.63 -4.43 5.28
C ALA A 313 -6.53 -5.16 6.28
N ALA A 314 -7.68 -5.67 5.85
CA ALA A 314 -8.59 -6.38 6.74
C ALA A 314 -7.99 -7.71 7.20
N LEU A 315 -7.35 -8.46 6.30
CA LEU A 315 -6.61 -9.69 6.65
C LEU A 315 -5.47 -9.39 7.63
N ALA A 316 -4.64 -8.38 7.35
CA ALA A 316 -3.53 -8.01 8.23
C ALA A 316 -4.00 -7.64 9.65
N GLN A 317 -5.09 -6.88 9.76
CA GLN A 317 -5.67 -6.51 11.06
C GLN A 317 -6.33 -7.71 11.75
N LEU A 318 -6.99 -8.61 11.02
CA LEU A 318 -7.57 -9.83 11.59
C LEU A 318 -6.49 -10.76 12.12
N VAL A 319 -5.40 -10.95 11.38
CA VAL A 319 -4.23 -11.72 11.84
C VAL A 319 -3.65 -11.10 13.11
N ALA A 320 -3.47 -9.78 13.14
CA ALA A 320 -2.91 -9.08 14.29
C ALA A 320 -3.79 -9.14 15.56
N VAL A 321 -5.11 -9.05 15.42
CA VAL A 321 -6.02 -9.01 16.58
C VAL A 321 -6.51 -10.39 17.01
N ALA A 322 -6.83 -11.27 16.04
CA ALA A 322 -7.50 -12.54 16.32
C ALA A 322 -6.56 -13.75 16.35
N LEU A 323 -5.52 -13.79 15.51
CA LEU A 323 -4.61 -14.95 15.43
C LEU A 323 -3.37 -14.79 16.32
N LEU A 324 -2.80 -13.59 16.35
CA LEU A 324 -1.64 -13.29 17.16
C LEU A 324 -2.11 -12.90 18.58
N ARG A 325 -1.85 -13.78 19.56
CA ARG A 325 -2.31 -13.59 20.96
C ARG A 325 -1.86 -12.22 21.52
N PRO A 326 -2.70 -11.53 22.32
CA PRO A 326 -2.31 -10.29 23.01
C PRO A 326 -1.05 -10.41 23.86
N ALA A 327 -0.75 -11.63 24.35
CA ALA A 327 0.49 -11.92 25.06
C ALA A 327 1.77 -11.77 24.20
N LEU A 328 1.69 -11.97 22.88
CA LEU A 328 2.82 -11.86 21.95
C LEU A 328 2.96 -10.44 21.37
N LEU A 329 1.82 -9.78 21.12
CA LEU A 329 1.78 -8.47 20.48
C LEU A 329 1.65 -7.29 21.46
N GLY A 330 1.33 -7.54 22.73
CA GLY A 330 1.09 -6.48 23.70
C GLY A 330 0.00 -5.52 23.19
N PRO A 331 0.18 -4.18 23.32
CA PRO A 331 -0.79 -3.19 22.83
C PRO A 331 -1.08 -3.25 21.34
N ARG A 332 -0.23 -3.89 20.53
CA ARG A 332 -0.40 -3.96 19.07
C ARG A 332 -1.58 -4.84 18.67
N ALA A 333 -2.10 -5.67 19.57
CA ALA A 333 -3.34 -6.42 19.36
C ALA A 333 -4.60 -5.62 19.75
N ASP A 334 -4.45 -4.40 20.29
CA ASP A 334 -5.58 -3.64 20.81
C ASP A 334 -6.43 -3.01 19.71
N LEU A 335 -7.74 -3.03 19.91
CA LEU A 335 -8.73 -2.60 18.93
C LEU A 335 -8.49 -1.16 18.43
N TRP A 336 -8.12 -0.24 19.32
CA TRP A 336 -7.85 1.15 18.94
C TRP A 336 -6.68 1.34 17.98
N GLN A 337 -5.73 0.40 17.90
CA GLN A 337 -4.60 0.48 16.97
C GLN A 337 -4.97 0.04 15.55
N HIS A 338 -6.18 -0.51 15.34
CA HIS A 338 -6.64 -1.05 14.06
C HIS A 338 -7.80 -0.25 13.46
N PRO A 339 -7.62 1.05 13.17
CA PRO A 339 -8.67 1.84 12.55
C PRO A 339 -8.90 1.44 11.08
N THR A 340 -10.02 1.91 10.50
CA THR A 340 -10.32 1.71 9.09
C THR A 340 -9.21 2.23 8.18
N LEU A 341 -9.05 1.59 7.01
CA LEU A 341 -8.02 1.96 6.05
C LEU A 341 -8.32 3.32 5.41
N PHE A 342 -9.54 3.49 4.90
CA PHE A 342 -10.01 4.70 4.25
C PHE A 342 -10.82 5.59 5.20
N GLY A 343 -10.86 6.88 4.90
CA GLY A 343 -11.70 7.87 5.58
C GLY A 343 -13.13 7.92 5.03
N SER A 344 -13.87 8.97 5.41
CA SER A 344 -15.23 9.21 4.94
C SER A 344 -15.23 9.94 3.59
N LEU A 345 -16.03 9.47 2.63
CA LEU A 345 -16.27 10.18 1.36
C LEU A 345 -16.91 11.55 1.60
N ALA A 346 -17.78 11.68 2.60
CA ALA A 346 -18.41 12.96 2.92
C ALA A 346 -17.38 13.98 3.45
N ALA A 347 -16.59 13.60 4.46
CA ALA A 347 -15.61 14.49 5.07
C ALA A 347 -14.37 14.74 4.18
N GLY A 348 -13.97 13.72 3.41
CA GLY A 348 -12.82 13.77 2.52
C GLY A 348 -13.17 14.37 1.16
N VAL A 349 -14.10 13.78 0.42
CA VAL A 349 -14.37 14.15 -0.98
C VAL A 349 -15.42 15.25 -1.08
N ALA A 350 -16.61 15.06 -0.52
CA ALA A 350 -17.69 16.03 -0.66
C ALA A 350 -17.32 17.38 -0.02
N ASP A 351 -16.72 17.39 1.17
CA ASP A 351 -16.40 18.63 1.88
C ASP A 351 -15.13 19.32 1.39
N ARG A 352 -14.16 18.57 0.84
CA ARG A 352 -12.82 19.11 0.56
C ARG A 352 -12.30 18.86 -0.86
N GLY A 353 -13.04 18.16 -1.72
CA GLY A 353 -12.65 17.89 -3.10
C GLY A 353 -11.41 17.01 -3.22
N LEU A 354 -10.62 17.21 -4.26
CA LEU A 354 -9.46 16.38 -4.63
C LEU A 354 -8.36 16.39 -3.56
N ARG A 355 -8.15 17.54 -2.89
CA ARG A 355 -7.21 17.60 -1.76
C ARG A 355 -7.65 16.71 -0.58
N GLY A 356 -8.95 16.53 -0.39
CA GLY A 356 -9.47 15.68 0.67
C GLY A 356 -9.61 14.21 0.26
N PHE A 357 -9.79 13.95 -1.05
CA PHE A 357 -9.60 12.61 -1.62
C PHE A 357 -8.21 12.08 -1.25
N TRP A 358 -7.14 12.78 -1.66
CA TRP A 358 -5.76 12.34 -1.40
C TRP A 358 -5.28 12.58 0.03
N GLY A 359 -5.79 13.60 0.71
CA GLY A 359 -5.31 14.03 2.02
C GLY A 359 -6.11 13.50 3.21
N GLY A 360 -7.19 12.74 2.99
CA GLY A 360 -8.06 12.26 4.07
C GLY A 360 -8.84 10.99 3.77
N TRP A 361 -9.36 10.81 2.56
CA TRP A 361 -10.10 9.60 2.19
C TRP A 361 -9.18 8.44 1.81
N TRP A 362 -8.26 8.64 0.87
CA TRP A 362 -7.30 7.64 0.40
C TRP A 362 -6.45 7.12 1.57
N HIS A 363 -6.06 5.85 1.57
CA HIS A 363 -5.57 5.08 2.74
C HIS A 363 -4.47 5.69 3.65
N GLN A 364 -3.76 6.75 3.22
CA GLN A 364 -2.75 7.50 3.98
C GLN A 364 -1.53 6.69 4.46
N THR A 365 -1.42 5.39 4.16
CA THR A 365 -0.30 4.53 4.59
C THR A 365 1.06 5.10 4.20
N LEU A 366 1.18 5.63 2.98
CA LEU A 366 2.44 6.14 2.44
C LEU A 366 2.75 7.59 2.88
N ARG A 367 1.78 8.28 3.50
CA ARG A 367 1.84 9.73 3.72
C ARG A 367 3.11 10.14 4.45
N ALA A 368 3.45 9.45 5.53
CA ALA A 368 4.54 9.86 6.40
C ALA A 368 5.90 9.76 5.71
N GLY A 369 6.12 8.77 4.84
CA GLY A 369 7.31 8.65 3.99
C GLY A 369 7.35 9.72 2.90
N LEU A 370 6.24 9.90 2.17
CA LEU A 370 6.17 10.81 1.02
C LEU A 370 6.38 12.30 1.39
N VAL A 371 6.00 12.72 2.61
CA VAL A 371 6.16 14.11 3.05
C VAL A 371 7.47 14.37 3.79
N ALA A 372 8.22 13.33 4.19
CA ALA A 372 9.40 13.48 5.04
C ALA A 372 10.53 14.31 4.40
N PRO A 373 10.90 14.09 3.12
CA PRO A 373 11.97 14.87 2.49
C PRO A 373 11.65 16.37 2.43
N ALA A 374 10.43 16.72 2.02
CA ALA A 374 9.98 18.11 1.96
C ALA A 374 10.02 18.77 3.34
N ARG A 375 9.53 18.09 4.38
CA ARG A 375 9.58 18.61 5.75
C ARG A 375 11.01 18.86 6.20
N TRP A 376 11.91 17.92 5.94
CA TRP A 376 13.32 18.02 6.30
C TRP A 376 14.02 19.20 5.61
N LEU A 377 13.81 19.39 4.30
CA LEU A 377 14.35 20.52 3.54
C LEU A 377 13.80 21.88 4.01
N LEU A 378 12.57 21.91 4.52
CA LEU A 378 11.92 23.12 5.00
C LEU A 378 12.25 23.48 6.46
N LEU A 379 12.90 22.58 7.23
CA LEU A 379 13.28 22.85 8.63
C LEU A 379 14.19 24.08 8.76
N PRO A 380 15.28 24.23 7.99
CA PRO A 380 16.20 25.37 8.11
C PRO A 380 15.60 26.67 7.55
N ALA A 381 14.82 26.58 6.46
CA ALA A 381 14.22 27.72 5.77
C ALA A 381 13.02 28.35 6.52
N SER A 382 12.55 27.71 7.61
CA SER A 382 11.39 28.17 8.37
C SER A 382 11.66 29.41 9.24
N ALA A 383 12.93 29.78 9.46
CA ALA A 383 13.31 30.86 10.38
C ALA A 383 13.26 32.28 9.78
N SER A 384 13.29 32.46 8.45
CA SER A 384 13.59 33.76 7.82
C SER A 384 12.48 34.42 6.98
N ALA A 385 11.28 33.83 6.87
CA ALA A 385 10.17 34.37 6.06
C ALA A 385 8.89 34.70 6.87
N PRO A 386 8.06 35.68 6.43
CA PRO A 386 6.78 35.99 7.06
C PRO A 386 5.85 34.78 7.13
N ALA A 387 5.17 34.59 8.26
CA ALA A 387 4.42 33.37 8.60
C ALA A 387 3.39 32.90 7.53
N PRO A 388 2.61 33.78 6.86
CA PRO A 388 1.61 33.37 5.87
C PRO A 388 2.24 32.87 4.55
N ALA A 389 3.24 33.59 4.05
CA ALA A 389 3.95 33.24 2.82
C ALA A 389 4.74 31.93 3.00
N ARG A 390 5.38 31.76 4.17
CA ARG A 390 6.04 30.53 4.59
C ARG A 390 5.09 29.33 4.57
N ARG A 391 3.89 29.46 5.13
CA ARG A 391 2.90 28.38 5.18
C ARG A 391 2.45 27.94 3.78
N LYS A 392 2.21 28.89 2.87
CA LYS A 392 1.84 28.59 1.47
C LYS A 392 2.98 27.88 0.74
N ARG A 393 4.21 28.40 0.79
CA ARG A 393 5.38 27.77 0.17
C ARG A 393 5.61 26.35 0.69
N ALA A 394 5.57 26.17 2.01
CA ALA A 394 5.73 24.86 2.64
C ALA A 394 4.67 23.85 2.19
N MET A 395 3.42 24.30 2.06
CA MET A 395 2.33 23.47 1.55
C MET A 395 2.58 23.02 0.10
N VAL A 396 2.95 23.95 -0.79
CA VAL A 396 3.21 23.65 -2.21
C VAL A 396 4.37 22.66 -2.35
N VAL A 397 5.51 22.94 -1.72
CA VAL A 397 6.69 22.06 -1.76
C VAL A 397 6.34 20.66 -1.24
N THR A 398 5.61 20.56 -0.13
CA THR A 398 5.19 19.28 0.43
C THR A 398 4.27 18.51 -0.50
N VAL A 399 3.27 19.18 -1.10
CA VAL A 399 2.29 18.54 -2.00
C VAL A 399 2.97 18.05 -3.28
N VAL A 400 3.76 18.91 -3.94
CA VAL A 400 4.46 18.55 -5.18
C VAL A 400 5.44 17.40 -4.93
N THR A 401 6.25 17.49 -3.87
CA THR A 401 7.20 16.43 -3.51
C THR A 401 6.47 15.11 -3.25
N ALA A 402 5.37 15.13 -2.48
CA ALA A 402 4.63 13.92 -2.16
C ALA A 402 4.03 13.25 -3.41
N PHE A 403 3.49 14.02 -4.35
CA PHE A 403 2.93 13.48 -5.59
C PHE A 403 4.01 12.96 -6.55
N VAL A 404 5.13 13.68 -6.71
CA VAL A 404 6.25 13.21 -7.53
C VAL A 404 6.81 11.89 -6.97
N LEU A 405 7.04 11.81 -5.66
CA LEU A 405 7.53 10.59 -5.02
C LEU A 405 6.50 9.44 -5.11
N SER A 406 5.20 9.73 -5.05
CA SER A 406 4.16 8.73 -5.29
C SER A 406 4.19 8.22 -6.72
N GLY A 407 4.41 9.10 -7.69
CA GLY A 407 4.61 8.79 -9.09
C GLY A 407 5.80 7.85 -9.32
N LEU A 408 6.96 8.21 -8.78
CA LEU A 408 8.18 7.41 -8.88
C LEU A 408 8.03 6.04 -8.20
N LEU A 409 7.31 5.97 -7.08
CA LEU A 409 7.02 4.71 -6.40
C LEU A 409 6.22 3.76 -7.29
N HIS A 410 5.18 4.22 -7.98
CA HIS A 410 4.39 3.37 -8.87
C HIS A 410 5.13 3.07 -10.19
N ALA A 411 5.87 4.04 -10.72
CA ALA A 411 6.76 3.85 -11.86
C ALA A 411 7.74 2.69 -11.64
N ALA A 412 8.28 2.56 -10.42
CA ALA A 412 9.16 1.46 -10.06
C ALA A 412 8.47 0.10 -10.20
N GLY A 413 7.16 0.00 -9.88
CA GLY A 413 6.40 -1.24 -10.05
C GLY A 413 6.27 -1.66 -11.51
N GLY A 414 5.91 -0.71 -12.39
CA GLY A 414 5.88 -0.97 -13.83
C GLY A 414 7.25 -1.39 -14.36
N TYR A 415 8.31 -0.73 -13.91
CA TYR A 415 9.69 -1.04 -14.31
C TYR A 415 10.11 -2.49 -14.00
N THR A 416 9.87 -2.96 -12.77
CA THR A 416 10.25 -4.33 -12.36
C THR A 416 9.36 -5.42 -12.97
N ALA A 417 8.13 -5.09 -13.32
CA ALA A 417 7.23 -6.00 -14.04
C ALA A 417 7.54 -6.09 -15.55
N VAL A 418 8.05 -5.02 -16.15
CA VAL A 418 8.42 -4.98 -17.58
C VAL A 418 9.77 -5.65 -17.86
N ALA A 419 10.69 -5.68 -16.90
CA ALA A 419 12.05 -6.22 -17.06
C ALA A 419 12.13 -7.66 -17.60
N ALA A 420 11.05 -8.45 -17.49
CA ALA A 420 10.98 -9.78 -18.07
C ALA A 420 10.68 -9.79 -19.59
N ARG A 421 10.02 -8.76 -20.15
CA ARG A 421 9.56 -8.75 -21.56
C ARG A 421 10.58 -8.13 -22.52
N PRO A 422 11.06 -8.88 -23.52
CA PRO A 422 11.84 -8.30 -24.62
C PRO A 422 11.02 -7.29 -25.43
N GLY A 423 11.64 -6.17 -25.85
CA GLY A 423 11.15 -5.35 -26.96
C GLY A 423 10.00 -4.36 -26.70
N ARG A 424 9.48 -4.23 -25.46
CA ARG A 424 8.54 -3.15 -25.12
C ARG A 424 9.24 -2.06 -24.29
N GLY A 425 9.44 -0.89 -24.89
CA GLY A 425 9.94 0.29 -24.19
C GLY A 425 9.08 0.60 -22.96
N GLY A 426 9.66 0.43 -21.77
CA GLY A 426 8.94 0.65 -20.51
C GLY A 426 8.43 2.07 -20.42
N ARG A 427 7.11 2.25 -20.50
CA ARG A 427 6.46 3.55 -20.25
C ARG A 427 6.23 3.77 -18.75
N SER A 428 7.23 3.41 -17.93
CA SER A 428 7.16 3.56 -16.46
C SER A 428 7.05 5.01 -16.01
N TRP A 429 7.16 5.99 -16.91
CA TRP A 429 6.88 7.38 -16.62
C TRP A 429 5.39 7.72 -16.48
N THR A 430 4.46 6.88 -16.99
CA THR A 430 3.03 7.23 -17.00
C THR A 430 2.41 7.37 -15.60
N PRO A 431 2.78 6.58 -14.56
CA PRO A 431 2.34 6.84 -13.19
C PRO A 431 2.87 8.18 -12.66
N VAL A 432 4.09 8.60 -13.05
CA VAL A 432 4.64 9.91 -12.66
C VAL A 432 3.75 11.04 -13.17
N VAL A 433 3.28 10.93 -14.42
CA VAL A 433 2.34 11.90 -14.99
C VAL A 433 0.99 11.85 -14.29
N PHE A 434 0.42 10.66 -14.04
CA PHE A 434 -0.84 10.54 -13.31
C PHE A 434 -0.79 11.24 -11.95
N PHE A 435 0.23 10.95 -11.13
CA PHE A 435 0.35 11.55 -9.80
C PHE A 435 0.72 13.04 -9.87
N GLY A 436 1.57 13.46 -10.82
CA GLY A 436 1.87 14.87 -11.08
C GLY A 436 0.62 15.69 -11.39
N LEU A 437 -0.29 15.15 -12.22
CA LEU A 437 -1.56 15.78 -12.54
C LEU A 437 -2.50 15.91 -11.33
N GLN A 438 -2.33 15.11 -10.27
CA GLN A 438 -3.11 15.30 -9.04
C GLN A 438 -2.71 16.57 -8.30
N ALA A 439 -1.42 16.94 -8.31
CA ALA A 439 -0.97 18.22 -7.77
C ALA A 439 -1.58 19.39 -8.56
N VAL A 440 -1.58 19.29 -9.90
CA VAL A 440 -2.23 20.27 -10.79
C VAL A 440 -3.72 20.37 -10.50
N GLY A 441 -4.43 19.24 -10.42
CA GLY A 441 -5.86 19.21 -10.13
C GLY A 441 -6.23 19.85 -8.80
N VAL A 442 -5.40 19.66 -7.76
CA VAL A 442 -5.60 20.31 -6.46
C VAL A 442 -5.46 21.82 -6.58
N LEU A 443 -4.50 22.32 -7.36
CA LEU A 443 -4.31 23.75 -7.60
C LEU A 443 -5.43 24.35 -8.45
N VAL A 444 -5.84 23.66 -9.52
CA VAL A 444 -6.95 24.05 -10.40
C VAL A 444 -8.25 24.15 -9.61
N GLN A 445 -8.58 23.13 -8.81
CA GLN A 445 -9.79 23.15 -7.99
C GLN A 445 -9.76 24.28 -6.94
N ALA A 446 -8.59 24.53 -6.33
CA ALA A 446 -8.42 25.61 -5.37
C ALA A 446 -8.59 27.00 -6.03
N GLY A 447 -8.03 27.19 -7.23
CA GLY A 447 -8.19 28.42 -8.02
C GLY A 447 -9.64 28.64 -8.44
N GLY A 448 -10.30 27.62 -8.99
CA GLY A 448 -11.71 27.69 -9.37
C GLY A 448 -12.63 28.00 -8.17
N ALA A 449 -12.38 27.39 -7.01
CA ALA A 449 -13.11 27.69 -5.79
C ALA A 449 -12.89 29.14 -5.30
N ALA A 450 -11.71 29.72 -5.53
CA ALA A 450 -11.44 31.12 -5.19
C ALA A 450 -12.21 32.09 -6.11
N VAL A 451 -12.35 31.76 -7.39
CA VAL A 451 -13.10 32.56 -8.37
C VAL A 451 -14.62 32.47 -8.13
N LEU A 452 -15.15 31.28 -7.87
CA LEU A 452 -16.59 31.06 -7.63
C LEU A 452 -17.12 31.67 -6.32
N GLY A 453 -16.23 32.06 -5.40
CA GLY A 453 -16.61 32.67 -4.13
C GLY A 453 -17.47 31.77 -3.24
N ARG A 454 -18.52 32.34 -2.63
CA ARG A 454 -19.38 31.62 -1.67
C ARG A 454 -20.49 30.85 -2.40
N VAL A 455 -20.29 29.54 -2.53
CA VAL A 455 -21.29 28.61 -3.07
C VAL A 455 -22.03 27.90 -1.91
N PRO A 456 -23.37 27.71 -2.00
CA PRO A 456 -24.13 26.94 -1.02
C PRO A 456 -23.55 25.54 -0.81
N ARG A 457 -23.71 24.99 0.41
CA ARG A 457 -23.04 23.74 0.82
C ARG A 457 -23.36 22.56 -0.11
N GLY A 458 -24.62 22.41 -0.53
CA GLY A 458 -25.05 21.33 -1.42
C GLY A 458 -24.35 21.38 -2.77
N TRP A 459 -24.43 22.52 -3.45
CA TRP A 459 -23.76 22.77 -4.74
C TRP A 459 -22.24 22.63 -4.66
N ARG A 460 -21.61 23.13 -3.59
CA ARG A 460 -20.17 22.94 -3.37
C ARG A 460 -19.81 21.46 -3.21
N ARG A 461 -20.60 20.70 -2.46
CA ARG A 461 -20.38 19.26 -2.26
C ARG A 461 -20.55 18.48 -3.57
N ALA A 462 -21.61 18.75 -4.32
CA ALA A 462 -21.85 18.14 -5.63
C ALA A 462 -20.72 18.49 -6.61
N GLY A 463 -20.33 19.76 -6.71
CA GLY A 463 -19.21 20.21 -7.54
C GLY A 463 -17.87 19.58 -7.14
N ASN A 464 -17.60 19.40 -5.85
CA ASN A 464 -16.42 18.70 -5.37
C ASN A 464 -16.39 17.23 -5.81
N VAL A 465 -17.50 16.50 -5.63
CA VAL A 465 -17.62 15.09 -6.04
C VAL A 465 -17.48 14.97 -7.55
N LEU A 466 -18.19 15.80 -8.32
CA LEU A 466 -18.14 15.80 -9.77
C LEU A 466 -16.72 16.11 -10.28
N PHE A 467 -16.07 17.15 -9.74
CA PHE A 467 -14.70 17.49 -10.12
C PHE A 467 -13.73 16.34 -9.85
N VAL A 468 -13.84 15.69 -8.68
CA VAL A 468 -12.97 14.54 -8.35
C VAL A 468 -13.23 13.37 -9.29
N ALA A 469 -14.49 13.03 -9.55
CA ALA A 469 -14.84 11.94 -10.47
C ALA A 469 -14.31 12.21 -11.88
N VAL A 470 -14.59 13.38 -12.44
CA VAL A 470 -14.15 13.75 -13.80
C VAL A 470 -12.63 13.82 -13.87
N TRP A 471 -11.96 14.49 -12.91
CA TRP A 471 -10.50 14.63 -12.92
C TRP A 471 -9.79 13.28 -12.86
N LEU A 472 -10.23 12.38 -11.98
CA LEU A 472 -9.64 11.05 -11.86
C LEU A 472 -9.92 10.19 -13.08
N GLN A 473 -11.09 10.33 -13.72
CA GLN A 473 -11.38 9.63 -14.97
C GLN A 473 -10.50 10.11 -16.14
N LEU A 474 -10.29 11.42 -16.26
CA LEU A 474 -9.45 11.99 -17.31
C LEU A 474 -7.96 11.68 -17.14
N THR A 475 -7.51 11.47 -15.90
CA THR A 475 -6.08 11.28 -15.60
C THR A 475 -5.71 9.83 -15.31
N GLY A 476 -6.68 8.97 -14.96
CA GLY A 476 -6.46 7.61 -14.48
C GLY A 476 -5.70 6.69 -15.43
N TRP A 477 -5.75 6.96 -16.74
CA TRP A 477 -5.04 6.21 -17.77
C TRP A 477 -3.56 6.01 -17.42
N GLY A 478 -2.88 7.02 -16.86
CA GLY A 478 -1.44 6.95 -16.61
C GLY A 478 -1.04 5.83 -15.63
N LEU A 479 -1.92 5.49 -14.69
CA LEU A 479 -1.70 4.39 -13.75
C LEU A 479 -2.28 3.06 -14.26
N VAL A 480 -3.51 3.09 -14.80
CA VAL A 480 -4.18 1.86 -15.27
C VAL A 480 -3.43 1.26 -16.45
N ASP A 481 -2.96 2.08 -17.39
CA ASP A 481 -2.17 1.64 -18.53
C ASP A 481 -0.86 0.95 -18.10
N ASP A 482 -0.20 1.48 -17.07
CA ASP A 482 1.04 0.92 -16.52
C ASP A 482 0.78 -0.45 -15.88
N MET A 483 -0.26 -0.56 -15.05
CA MET A 483 -0.67 -1.83 -14.44
C MET A 483 -1.12 -2.87 -15.48
N SER A 484 -1.82 -2.43 -16.52
CA SER A 484 -2.25 -3.27 -17.63
C SER A 484 -1.08 -3.76 -18.46
N ARG A 485 -0.13 -2.86 -18.77
CA ARG A 485 1.13 -3.27 -19.37
C ARG A 485 1.78 -4.31 -18.50
N ALA A 486 1.98 -4.03 -17.22
CA ALA A 486 2.63 -4.93 -16.27
C ALA A 486 1.91 -6.28 -16.06
N GLY A 487 0.69 -6.48 -16.57
CA GLY A 487 -0.07 -7.71 -16.42
C GLY A 487 -0.62 -7.91 -15.00
N VAL A 488 -0.71 -6.85 -14.20
CA VAL A 488 -1.14 -6.93 -12.79
C VAL A 488 -2.53 -7.56 -12.67
N TRP A 489 -3.41 -7.31 -13.65
CA TRP A 489 -4.79 -7.81 -13.67
C TRP A 489 -4.92 -9.31 -13.94
N LEU A 490 -3.82 -9.97 -14.34
CA LEU A 490 -3.77 -11.44 -14.49
C LEU A 490 -3.67 -12.14 -13.13
N PHE A 491 -3.28 -11.41 -12.08
CA PHE A 491 -3.13 -11.99 -10.76
C PHE A 491 -4.47 -12.27 -10.10
N GLU A 492 -4.58 -13.47 -9.54
CA GLU A 492 -5.74 -13.91 -8.77
C GLU A 492 -5.40 -13.96 -7.27
N PRO A 493 -5.71 -12.90 -6.51
CA PRO A 493 -5.29 -12.79 -5.11
C PRO A 493 -6.12 -13.66 -4.16
N VAL A 494 -7.25 -14.22 -4.63
CA VAL A 494 -8.13 -15.08 -3.83
C VAL A 494 -8.02 -16.54 -4.29
N PRO A 495 -7.95 -17.52 -3.38
CA PRO A 495 -7.74 -18.92 -3.72
C PRO A 495 -8.94 -19.59 -4.38
N VAL A 496 -10.15 -19.10 -4.09
CA VAL A 496 -11.42 -19.74 -4.45
C VAL A 496 -12.33 -18.73 -5.15
N SER A 497 -12.99 -19.20 -6.20
CA SER A 497 -13.98 -18.45 -6.98
C SER A 497 -15.38 -19.07 -6.85
N PRO A 498 -16.24 -18.53 -5.98
CA PRO A 498 -17.64 -18.90 -5.96
C PRO A 498 -18.34 -18.76 -7.32
N LEU A 499 -18.04 -17.71 -8.09
CA LEU A 499 -18.68 -17.50 -9.39
C LEU A 499 -18.28 -18.56 -10.43
N ARG A 500 -17.00 -18.97 -10.48
CA ARG A 500 -16.58 -20.10 -11.32
C ARG A 500 -17.20 -21.42 -10.86
N TRP A 501 -17.31 -21.63 -9.55
CA TRP A 501 -17.97 -22.81 -9.00
C TRP A 501 -19.45 -22.89 -9.41
N MET A 502 -20.12 -21.74 -9.53
CA MET A 502 -21.49 -21.62 -10.07
C MET A 502 -21.59 -21.75 -11.60
N GLY A 503 -20.49 -22.04 -12.32
CA GLY A 503 -20.47 -22.19 -13.77
C GLY A 503 -20.33 -20.90 -14.57
N LEU A 504 -20.03 -19.76 -13.92
CA LEU A 504 -19.75 -18.49 -14.60
C LEU A 504 -18.28 -18.34 -15.03
N GLY A 505 -17.49 -19.41 -14.88
CA GLY A 505 -16.10 -19.46 -15.30
C GLY A 505 -15.94 -19.63 -16.80
N LEU A 506 -14.78 -19.22 -17.32
CA LEU A 506 -14.42 -19.51 -18.71
C LEU A 506 -14.04 -21.00 -18.87
N PRO A 507 -14.16 -21.55 -20.08
CA PRO A 507 -13.67 -22.90 -20.38
C PRO A 507 -12.21 -23.08 -19.93
N GLY A 508 -11.92 -24.23 -19.32
CA GLY A 508 -10.60 -24.56 -18.80
C GLY A 508 -10.21 -23.89 -17.47
N GLU A 509 -11.03 -22.99 -16.91
CA GLU A 509 -10.74 -22.37 -15.61
C GLU A 509 -11.31 -23.18 -14.44
N SER A 510 -10.49 -23.40 -13.42
CA SER A 510 -10.91 -24.01 -12.17
C SER A 510 -11.48 -22.98 -11.19
N TRP A 511 -12.46 -23.41 -10.39
CA TRP A 511 -12.96 -22.66 -9.24
C TRP A 511 -11.89 -22.52 -8.14
N TRP A 512 -10.93 -23.45 -8.09
CA TRP A 512 -9.69 -23.32 -7.33
C TRP A 512 -8.63 -22.61 -8.17
N ARG A 513 -8.26 -21.39 -7.77
CA ARG A 513 -7.46 -20.45 -8.58
C ARG A 513 -5.95 -20.59 -8.41
N TRP A 514 -5.51 -21.04 -7.25
CA TRP A 514 -4.09 -21.09 -6.94
C TRP A 514 -3.47 -22.37 -7.46
N ASP A 515 -2.59 -22.24 -8.43
CA ASP A 515 -1.76 -23.34 -8.91
C ASP A 515 -0.41 -23.38 -8.18
N GLY A 516 0.41 -24.36 -8.53
CA GLY A 516 1.76 -24.48 -8.00
C GLY A 516 2.65 -23.24 -8.28
N GLY A 517 2.35 -22.45 -9.31
CA GLY A 517 3.10 -21.25 -9.67
C GLY A 517 2.82 -20.02 -8.80
N CYS A 518 1.73 -20.02 -8.03
CA CYS A 518 1.31 -18.89 -7.18
C CYS A 518 1.84 -18.96 -5.73
N GLY A 519 2.40 -20.09 -5.30
CA GLY A 519 2.80 -20.32 -3.91
C GLY A 519 4.30 -20.08 -3.64
N PRO A 520 4.67 -19.81 -2.37
CA PRO A 520 6.05 -19.73 -1.96
C PRO A 520 6.77 -21.05 -2.23
N ARG A 521 7.95 -20.98 -2.86
CA ARG A 521 8.77 -22.15 -3.18
C ARG A 521 10.22 -21.92 -2.83
N TRP A 522 10.91 -22.97 -2.42
CA TRP A 522 12.36 -22.88 -2.25
C TRP A 522 13.04 -22.60 -3.60
N TYR A 523 14.00 -21.69 -3.59
CA TYR A 523 14.87 -21.37 -4.73
C TYR A 523 16.32 -21.43 -4.27
N THR A 524 17.15 -22.10 -5.07
CA THR A 524 18.59 -22.16 -4.86
C THR A 524 19.27 -21.26 -5.90
N GLY A 525 19.88 -20.17 -5.43
CA GLY A 525 20.65 -19.25 -6.26
C GLY A 525 22.07 -19.74 -6.52
N ARG A 526 22.89 -18.90 -7.18
CA ARG A 526 24.31 -19.23 -7.41
C ARG A 526 25.12 -19.18 -6.11
N HIS A 527 24.73 -18.28 -5.22
CA HIS A 527 25.32 -18.12 -3.90
C HIS A 527 24.30 -18.42 -2.80
N TRP A 528 24.76 -18.80 -1.62
CA TRP A 528 23.87 -19.13 -0.50
C TRP A 528 22.94 -17.97 -0.10
N TRP A 529 23.40 -16.72 -0.23
CA TRP A 529 22.60 -15.53 0.07
C TRP A 529 21.55 -15.20 -1.00
N GLU A 530 21.63 -15.83 -2.18
CA GLU A 530 20.62 -15.71 -3.24
C GLU A 530 19.53 -16.80 -3.13
N SER A 531 19.71 -17.74 -2.20
CA SER A 531 18.77 -18.83 -1.95
C SER A 531 17.75 -18.47 -0.87
N GLY A 532 16.54 -19.01 -0.97
CA GLY A 532 15.47 -18.76 0.00
C GLY A 532 14.07 -19.05 -0.55
N ILE A 533 13.06 -18.38 0.00
CA ILE A 533 11.67 -18.52 -0.44
C ILE A 533 11.42 -17.57 -1.61
N ARG A 534 11.27 -18.13 -2.80
CA ARG A 534 10.80 -17.40 -3.99
C ARG A 534 9.35 -16.97 -3.79
N LEU A 535 9.10 -15.69 -4.06
CA LEU A 535 7.80 -15.03 -3.92
C LEU A 535 7.01 -15.06 -5.24
#